data_AF-A0A6N4T8P6-F1
#
_entry.id   AF-A0A6N4T8P6-F1
#
_cell.length_a   1.000
_cell.length_b   1.000
_cell.length_c   1.000
_cell.angle_alpha   90.00
_cell.angle_beta   90.00
_cell.angle_gamma   90.00
#
_symmetry.space_group_name_H-M   'P 1'
#
loop_
_entity.id
_entity.type
_entity.pdbx_description
1 polymer ?
#
loop_
_entity_poly.entity_id
_entity_poly.type
_entity_poly.pdbx_seq_one_letter_code
_entity_poly.pdbx_strand_id
1 'polypeptide(L)' 'MDTNAKRQVTEEEVLFVEEAFSEYEAQGETHKKCPWCTGELKFNAVVSGYSIRCAECEFKVTVRGI' A
#
# COMPACT_ATOMS: atom_id res chain seq x y z
N MET A 1 -21.11 3.31 -21.79
CA MET A 1 -19.68 2.93 -21.89
C MET A 1 -19.14 3.02 -20.49
N ASP A 2 -19.40 1.98 -19.72
CA ASP A 2 -19.12 1.92 -18.29
C ASP A 2 -17.70 1.41 -18.08
N THR A 3 -16.70 2.27 -18.35
CA THR A 3 -15.31 1.96 -18.03
C THR A 3 -15.02 2.40 -16.59
N ASN A 4 -15.61 1.70 -15.63
CA ASN A 4 -15.11 1.67 -14.25
C ASN A 4 -14.16 0.47 -14.11
N ALA A 5 -13.05 0.52 -14.83
CA ALA A 5 -11.99 -0.48 -14.70
C ALA A 5 -11.23 -0.18 -13.41
N LYS A 6 -11.70 -0.69 -12.27
CA LYS A 6 -10.92 -0.71 -11.03
C LYS A 6 -9.65 -1.52 -11.30
N ARG A 7 -8.51 -0.84 -11.40
CA ARG A 7 -7.20 -1.48 -11.54
C ARG A 7 -7.03 -2.45 -10.37
N GLN A 8 -6.84 -3.74 -10.68
CA GLN A 8 -6.57 -4.73 -9.66
C GLN A 8 -5.12 -4.58 -9.20
N VAL A 9 -4.91 -4.68 -7.90
CA VAL A 9 -3.56 -4.69 -7.31
C VAL A 9 -2.87 -5.98 -7.75
N THR A 10 -1.65 -5.88 -8.27
CA THR A 10 -0.86 -7.05 -8.68
C THR A 10 -0.09 -7.65 -7.51
N GLU A 11 0.37 -8.91 -7.63
CA GLU A 11 1.22 -9.53 -6.62
C GLU A 11 2.53 -8.75 -6.40
N GLU A 12 3.11 -8.21 -7.47
CA GLU A 12 4.31 -7.34 -7.38
C GLU A 12 4.03 -6.07 -6.57
N GLU A 13 2.85 -5.47 -6.72
CA GLU A 13 2.43 -4.31 -5.94
C GLU A 13 2.17 -4.69 -4.48
N VAL A 14 1.71 -5.90 -4.19
CA VAL A 14 1.61 -6.39 -2.81
C VAL A 14 3.01 -6.52 -2.21
N LEU A 15 3.94 -7.22 -2.86
CA LEU A 15 5.31 -7.40 -2.38
C LEU A 15 6.02 -6.07 -2.12
N PHE A 16 5.88 -5.11 -3.05
CA PHE A 16 6.41 -3.75 -2.88
C PHE A 16 5.88 -3.09 -1.59
N VAL A 17 4.60 -3.28 -1.30
CA VAL A 17 3.92 -2.72 -0.14
C VAL A 17 4.33 -3.43 1.15
N GLU A 18 4.62 -4.73 1.12
CA GLU A 18 5.17 -5.48 2.26
C GLU A 18 6.58 -5.00 2.61
N GLU A 19 7.42 -4.74 1.61
CA GLU A 19 8.75 -4.14 1.81
C GLU A 19 8.63 -2.73 2.42
N ALA A 20 7.74 -1.90 1.88
CA ALA A 20 7.50 -0.55 2.40
C ALA A 20 7.00 -0.57 3.85
N PHE A 21 6.15 -1.54 4.20
CA PHE A 21 5.70 -1.72 5.57
C PHE A 21 6.82 -2.18 6.49
N SER A 22 7.67 -3.10 6.02
CA SER A 22 8.83 -3.59 6.79
C SER A 22 9.82 -2.46 7.13
N GLU A 23 10.05 -1.53 6.19
CA GLU A 23 10.83 -0.32 6.45
C GLU A 23 10.16 0.57 7.51
N TYR A 24 8.85 0.79 7.37
CA TYR A 24 8.05 1.58 8.31
C TYR A 24 8.03 0.97 9.72
N GLU A 25 7.94 -0.36 9.86
CA GLU A 25 8.03 -1.03 11.16
C GLU A 25 9.41 -0.88 11.79
N ALA A 26 10.48 -0.96 10.99
CA ALA A 26 11.84 -0.88 11.50
C ALA A 26 12.26 0.55 11.91
N GLN A 27 11.81 1.57 11.16
CA GLN A 27 12.30 2.95 11.30
C GLN A 27 11.23 3.94 11.75
N GLY A 28 9.94 3.57 11.70
CA GLY A 28 8.81 4.47 11.93
C GLY A 28 8.45 5.35 10.72
N GLU A 29 9.21 5.25 9.63
CA GLU A 29 9.00 5.97 8.37
C GLU A 29 9.40 5.10 7.17
N THR A 30 8.89 5.42 5.99
CA THR A 30 9.37 4.80 4.73
C THR A 30 9.49 5.85 3.64
N HIS A 31 10.53 5.70 2.82
CA HIS A 31 10.77 6.54 1.66
C HIS A 31 10.06 6.03 0.39
N LYS A 32 9.41 4.87 0.46
CA LYS A 32 8.70 4.26 -0.67
C LYS A 32 7.50 5.13 -1.05
N LYS A 33 7.29 5.26 -2.36
CA LYS A 33 6.20 6.05 -2.96
C LYS A 33 5.17 5.14 -3.63
N CYS A 34 3.96 5.65 -3.83
CA CYS A 34 2.89 4.89 -4.47
C CYS A 34 3.31 4.39 -5.86
N PRO A 35 3.14 3.09 -6.17
CA PRO A 35 3.53 2.54 -7.47
C PRO A 35 2.68 3.06 -8.64
N TRP A 36 1.52 3.67 -8.37
CA TRP A 36 0.60 4.15 -9.41
C TRP A 36 0.79 5.62 -9.77
N CYS A 37 1.07 6.47 -8.78
CA CYS A 37 1.13 7.92 -8.97
C CYS A 37 2.33 8.58 -8.29
N THR A 38 3.27 7.82 -7.75
CA THR A 38 4.45 8.29 -6.98
C THR A 38 4.12 9.15 -5.75
N GLY A 39 2.84 9.17 -5.35
CA GLY A 39 2.37 9.93 -4.21
C GLY A 39 2.76 9.32 -2.87
N GLU A 40 2.46 10.03 -1.79
CA GLU A 40 2.77 9.57 -0.44
C GLU A 40 1.89 8.38 -0.03
N LEU A 41 2.52 7.39 0.60
CA LEU A 41 1.84 6.23 1.18
C LEU A 41 1.51 6.51 2.64
N LYS A 42 0.30 6.16 3.04
CA LYS A 42 -0.19 6.23 4.42
C LYS A 42 -0.37 4.82 4.95
N PHE A 43 0.33 4.55 6.04
CA PHE A 43 0.36 3.26 6.73
C PHE A 43 -0.59 3.30 7.92
N ASN A 44 -1.36 2.23 8.09
CA ASN A 44 -2.20 2.03 9.25
C ASN A 44 -2.01 0.57 9.71
N ALA A 45 -1.18 0.40 10.72
CA ALA A 45 -0.89 -0.87 11.35
C ALA A 45 -1.89 -1.13 12.49
N VAL A 46 -2.42 -2.35 12.55
CA VAL A 46 -3.24 -2.86 13.65
C VAL A 46 -2.62 -4.17 14.17
N VAL A 47 -3.03 -4.63 15.35
CA VAL A 47 -2.45 -5.83 15.98
C VAL A 47 -2.52 -7.09 15.09
N SER A 48 -3.49 -7.16 14.18
CA SER A 48 -3.74 -8.32 13.32
C SER A 48 -3.46 -8.06 11.82
N GLY A 49 -2.64 -7.06 11.49
CA GLY A 49 -2.28 -6.75 10.11
C GLY A 49 -2.10 -5.27 9.84
N TYR A 50 -2.06 -4.88 8.57
CA TYR A 50 -1.86 -3.48 8.19
C TYR A 50 -2.59 -3.14 6.90
N SER A 51 -2.88 -1.85 6.76
CA SER A 51 -3.45 -1.30 5.53
C SER A 51 -2.61 -0.12 5.07
N ILE A 52 -2.40 -0.07 3.76
CA ILE A 52 -1.60 0.95 3.10
C ILE A 52 -2.45 1.56 2.01
N ARG A 53 -2.47 2.88 1.95
CA ARG A 53 -3.22 3.64 0.93
C ARG A 53 -2.38 4.79 0.40
N CYS A 54 -2.57 5.14 -0.85
CA CYS A 54 -2.05 6.39 -1.37
C CYS A 54 -2.96 7.56 -0.94
N ALA A 55 -2.36 8.72 -0.65
CA ALA A 55 -3.10 9.95 -0.38
C ALA A 55 -3.72 10.58 -1.65
N GLU A 56 -3.18 10.27 -2.84
CA GLU A 56 -3.47 10.97 -4.09
C GLU A 56 -4.24 10.12 -5.12
N CYS A 57 -4.25 8.80 -4.98
CA CYS A 57 -4.95 7.90 -5.90
C CYS A 57 -5.69 6.76 -5.19
N GLU A 58 -6.41 5.94 -5.96
CA GLU A 58 -7.23 4.84 -5.44
C GLU A 58 -6.42 3.61 -4.98
N PHE A 59 -5.08 3.67 -5.02
CA PHE A 59 -4.23 2.58 -4.56
C PHE A 59 -4.45 2.31 -3.08
N LYS A 60 -4.86 1.07 -2.77
CA LYS A 60 -4.99 0.58 -1.41
C LYS A 60 -4.72 -0.92 -1.35
N VAL A 61 -3.99 -1.32 -0.34
CA VAL A 61 -3.68 -2.72 -0.03
C VAL A 61 -3.99 -2.96 1.44
N THR A 62 -4.53 -4.11 1.76
CA THR A 62 -4.78 -4.52 3.14
C THR A 62 -4.25 -5.92 3.30
N VAL A 63 -3.22 -6.05 4.13
CA VAL A 63 -2.60 -7.33 4.48
C VAL A 63 -3.10 -7.71 5.86
N ARG A 64 -3.71 -8.89 5.96
CA ARG A 64 -4.17 -9.44 7.23
C ARG A 64 -3.11 -10.40 7.73
N GLY A 65 -2.67 -10.22 8.97
CA GLY A 65 -1.84 -11.21 9.65
C GLY A 65 -2.62 -12.52 9.82
N ILE A 66 -1.94 -13.64 9.60
CA ILE A 66 -2.44 -15.00 9.82
C ILE A 66 -2.49 -15.30 11.31
#